data_AF-D5PZM3-F1
#
_entry.id   AF-D5PZM3-F1
#
_cell.length_a   1.000
_cell.length_b   1.000
_cell.length_c   1.000
_cell.angle_alpha   90.00
_cell.angle_beta   90.00
_cell.angle_gamma   90.00
#
_symmetry.space_group_name_H-M   'P 1'
#
loop_
_entity.id
_entity.type
_entity.pdbx_description
1 polymer ?
#
loop_
_entity_poly.entity_id
_entity_poly.type
_entity_poly.pdbx_seq_one_letter_code
_entity_poly.pdbx_strand_id
1 'polypeptide(L)'
;MNIHFIGIGGISMSALAEICINKGYQVSGSDSNESYLLDKLRDQGATIYIGQKKDNISDDVNMVVYTAAVHPDNEELVAAKEKNKLVMNRATFLGQIMREYKNSIAVSGTHGKTSTTSMLSTIFEYADLDPTILVGGNLSMIGGNVKIGNSNHFITEACEYVDSFLNFNPKISIVLNVEEDHLDYFSGIDEIKASFNKFGKLLPPEGYFIINGDDENIDDILYDVKATIIKYGRDSDNDAVIKDIHFDNSGHGIFRIEYQGRDLGEFELSVYGLHNIYNASSAIMAALVSGIDLETIRKNIKIYKGVGRRFETKGYYKNALVVDDYAHHPTELKATLAAAKKLKKSTLWCIFQPHTYTRTKSLLGEFSEAFYAADKVIITDIYAAREKDPGDIHSKDLVEKLYQNNVDAIYIKEFEDIVKYLRENVKDNDLVITAGAGPIYKVADLLVEK
;
A
#
# COMPACT_ATOMS: atom_id res chain seq x y z
N MET A 1 31.03 4.51 -10.99
CA MET A 1 30.70 3.17 -10.46
C MET A 1 29.66 2.56 -11.38
N ASN A 2 29.84 1.31 -11.79
CA ASN A 2 28.89 0.54 -12.61
C ASN A 2 28.10 -0.42 -11.69
N ILE A 3 26.77 -0.32 -11.74
CA ILE A 3 25.83 -1.13 -10.97
C ILE A 3 25.04 -2.01 -11.94
N HIS A 4 25.13 -3.32 -11.75
CA HIS A 4 24.39 -4.31 -12.54
C HIS A 4 23.14 -4.79 -11.80
N PHE A 5 21.98 -4.76 -12.44
CA PHE A 5 20.72 -5.21 -11.85
C PHE A 5 20.27 -6.54 -12.47
N ILE A 6 20.08 -7.57 -11.64
CA ILE A 6 19.51 -8.87 -12.08
C ILE A 6 18.00 -8.83 -11.88
N GLY A 7 17.23 -8.96 -12.97
CA GLY A 7 15.77 -8.76 -12.98
C GLY A 7 15.39 -7.27 -13.03
N ILE A 8 16.10 -6.50 -13.85
CA ILE A 8 15.98 -5.04 -13.93
C ILE A 8 14.60 -4.57 -14.46
N GLY A 9 13.89 -5.42 -15.19
CA GLY A 9 12.55 -5.13 -15.73
C GLY A 9 11.43 -5.19 -14.69
N GLY A 10 11.71 -5.62 -13.46
CA GLY A 10 10.75 -5.52 -12.36
C GLY A 10 10.45 -4.06 -11.99
N ILE A 11 9.21 -3.75 -11.60
CA ILE A 11 8.77 -2.36 -11.32
C ILE A 11 9.68 -1.67 -10.28
N SER A 12 9.95 -2.32 -9.15
CA SER A 12 10.84 -1.74 -8.13
C SER A 12 12.32 -1.73 -8.54
N MET A 13 12.77 -2.67 -9.38
CA MET A 13 14.16 -2.76 -9.82
C MET A 13 14.48 -1.68 -10.86
N SER A 14 13.60 -1.52 -11.85
CA SER A 14 13.69 -0.46 -12.86
C SER A 14 13.67 0.93 -12.21
N ALA A 15 12.87 1.14 -11.17
CA ALA A 15 12.89 2.37 -10.38
C ALA A 15 14.25 2.66 -9.73
N LEU A 16 14.85 1.65 -9.09
CA LEU A 16 16.17 1.78 -8.47
C LEU A 16 17.25 2.04 -9.52
N ALA A 17 17.17 1.38 -10.67
CA ALA A 17 18.04 1.63 -11.81
C ALA A 17 17.90 3.08 -12.32
N GLU A 18 16.68 3.59 -12.48
CA GLU A 18 16.42 4.97 -12.92
C GLU A 18 16.96 6.01 -11.92
N ILE A 19 16.83 5.77 -10.60
CA ILE A 19 17.46 6.60 -9.57
C ILE A 19 18.98 6.61 -9.73
N CYS A 20 19.58 5.44 -9.99
CA CYS A 20 21.02 5.33 -10.17
C CYS A 20 21.51 6.10 -11.40
N ILE A 21 20.79 6.00 -12.52
CA ILE A 21 21.10 6.75 -13.75
C ILE A 21 21.00 8.26 -13.49
N ASN A 22 19.92 8.72 -12.84
CA ASN A 22 19.73 10.13 -12.52
C ASN A 22 20.85 10.70 -11.62
N LYS A 23 21.40 9.87 -10.73
CA LYS A 23 22.57 10.19 -9.88
C LYS A 23 23.91 10.07 -10.60
N GLY A 24 23.92 9.74 -11.89
CA GLY A 24 25.13 9.67 -12.71
C GLY A 24 25.90 8.35 -12.59
N TYR A 25 25.31 7.30 -12.02
CA TYR A 25 25.91 5.96 -12.04
C TYR A 25 25.75 5.33 -13.42
N GLN A 26 26.74 4.52 -13.80
CA GLN A 26 26.58 3.63 -14.95
C GLN A 26 25.70 2.46 -14.52
N VAL A 27 24.70 2.15 -15.33
CA VAL A 27 23.75 1.07 -15.03
C VAL A 27 23.77 0.06 -16.15
N SER A 28 23.86 -1.20 -15.75
CA SER A 28 23.58 -2.34 -16.60
C SER A 28 22.56 -3.26 -15.93
N GLY A 29 21.96 -4.17 -16.67
CA GLY A 29 21.11 -5.18 -16.05
C GLY A 29 20.54 -6.18 -17.01
N SER A 30 19.97 -7.23 -16.45
CA SER A 30 19.43 -8.37 -17.17
C SER A 30 17.97 -8.59 -16.81
N ASP A 31 17.19 -9.13 -17.76
CA ASP A 31 15.87 -9.69 -17.48
C ASP A 31 15.59 -10.90 -18.36
N SER A 32 14.57 -11.68 -17.99
CA SER A 32 14.17 -12.88 -18.74
C SER A 32 13.39 -12.54 -20.01
N ASN A 33 12.63 -11.44 -20.01
CA ASN A 33 11.76 -11.05 -21.11
C ASN A 33 11.92 -9.56 -21.44
N GLU A 34 11.68 -9.22 -22.70
CA GLU A 34 11.55 -7.83 -23.12
C GLU A 34 10.35 -7.14 -22.46
N SER A 35 10.46 -5.84 -22.20
CA SER A 35 9.34 -5.03 -21.69
C SER A 35 9.55 -3.55 -21.97
N TYR A 36 8.47 -2.77 -21.92
CA TYR A 36 8.52 -1.30 -22.07
C TYR A 36 9.42 -0.62 -21.02
N LEU A 37 9.59 -1.23 -19.84
CA LEU A 37 10.48 -0.72 -18.79
C LEU A 37 11.96 -0.85 -19.20
N LEU A 38 12.30 -1.93 -19.90
CA LEU A 38 13.65 -2.12 -20.43
C LEU A 38 13.94 -1.11 -21.54
N ASP A 39 12.97 -0.86 -22.44
CA ASP A 39 13.10 0.16 -23.48
C ASP A 39 13.35 1.55 -22.89
N LYS A 40 12.56 1.93 -21.87
CA LYS A 40 12.75 3.18 -21.13
C LYS A 40 14.16 3.30 -20.53
N LEU A 41 14.67 2.23 -19.90
CA LEU A 41 16.01 2.24 -19.32
C LEU A 41 17.12 2.32 -20.37
N ARG A 42 16.95 1.67 -21.54
CA ARG A 42 17.87 1.81 -22.68
C ARG A 42 17.92 3.25 -23.17
N ASP A 43 16.76 3.88 -23.32
CA ASP A 43 16.66 5.29 -23.74
C ASP A 43 17.35 6.25 -22.75
N GLN A 44 17.41 5.85 -21.47
CA GLN A 44 18.13 6.56 -20.40
C GLN A 44 19.63 6.22 -20.34
N GLY A 45 20.12 5.32 -21.19
CA GLY A 45 21.54 4.96 -21.31
C GLY A 45 21.96 3.70 -20.54
N ALA A 46 21.03 2.92 -20.00
CA ALA A 46 21.36 1.64 -19.38
C ALA A 46 21.74 0.59 -20.43
N THR A 47 22.72 -0.26 -20.09
CA THR A 47 23.03 -1.45 -20.90
C THR A 47 22.15 -2.61 -20.46
N ILE A 48 21.23 -3.07 -21.33
CA ILE A 48 20.27 -4.12 -21.01
C ILE A 48 20.59 -5.42 -21.74
N TYR A 49 20.57 -6.54 -21.01
CA TYR A 49 20.72 -7.90 -21.52
C TYR A 49 19.43 -8.69 -21.38
N ILE A 50 19.08 -9.48 -22.40
CA ILE A 50 18.02 -10.48 -22.30
C ILE A 50 18.63 -11.84 -22.05
N GLY A 51 18.18 -12.48 -20.98
CA GLY A 51 18.77 -13.70 -20.42
C GLY A 51 19.87 -13.39 -19.41
N GLN A 52 19.91 -14.18 -18.35
CA GLN A 52 20.82 -14.01 -17.22
C GLN A 52 22.00 -14.96 -17.37
N LYS A 53 23.14 -14.44 -17.87
CA LYS A 53 24.33 -15.25 -18.19
C LYS A 53 25.55 -14.71 -17.48
N LYS A 54 26.48 -15.59 -17.09
CA LYS A 54 27.74 -15.22 -16.43
C LYS A 54 28.50 -14.07 -17.12
N ASP A 55 28.50 -14.04 -18.45
CA ASP A 55 29.22 -13.04 -19.26
C ASP A 55 28.66 -11.61 -19.14
N ASN A 56 27.42 -11.44 -18.67
CA ASN A 56 26.82 -10.13 -18.42
C ASN A 56 27.50 -9.40 -17.24
N ILE A 57 28.20 -10.13 -16.37
CA ILE A 57 28.99 -9.58 -15.27
C ILE A 57 30.43 -9.34 -15.76
N SER A 58 30.61 -8.20 -16.42
CA SER A 58 31.92 -7.73 -16.89
C SER A 58 32.82 -7.26 -15.73
N ASP A 59 34.11 -7.08 -16.01
CA ASP A 59 35.09 -6.76 -14.96
C ASP A 59 34.94 -5.33 -14.41
N ASP A 60 34.36 -4.42 -15.18
CA ASP A 60 34.05 -3.04 -14.78
C ASP A 60 32.81 -2.92 -13.88
N VAL A 61 31.95 -3.95 -13.81
CA VAL A 61 30.86 -4.01 -12.83
C VAL A 61 31.44 -3.93 -11.42
N ASN A 62 30.94 -2.99 -10.61
CA ASN A 62 31.40 -2.81 -9.22
C ASN A 62 30.43 -3.43 -8.21
N MET A 63 29.13 -3.36 -8.50
CA MET A 63 28.07 -3.85 -7.62
C MET A 63 27.01 -4.58 -8.44
N VAL A 64 26.40 -5.61 -7.84
CA VAL A 64 25.25 -6.34 -8.36
C VAL A 64 24.07 -6.21 -7.40
N VAL A 65 22.94 -5.75 -7.91
CA VAL A 65 21.66 -5.66 -7.18
C VAL A 65 20.70 -6.70 -7.75
N TYR A 66 20.06 -7.47 -6.88
CA TYR A 66 19.15 -8.55 -7.32
C TYR A 66 17.82 -8.53 -6.58
N THR A 67 16.78 -9.01 -7.26
CA THR A 67 15.44 -9.19 -6.69
C THR A 67 15.36 -10.50 -5.90
N ALA A 68 14.43 -10.58 -4.94
CA ALA A 68 14.18 -11.81 -4.18
C ALA A 68 13.74 -13.01 -5.06
N ALA A 69 13.31 -12.77 -6.31
CA ALA A 69 12.96 -13.82 -7.25
C ALA A 69 14.18 -14.50 -7.91
N VAL A 70 15.38 -13.93 -7.76
CA VAL A 70 16.60 -14.50 -8.34
C VAL A 70 17.06 -15.68 -7.50
N HIS A 71 17.08 -16.86 -8.09
CA HIS A 71 17.52 -18.07 -7.42
C HIS A 71 19.04 -18.05 -7.15
N PRO A 72 19.54 -18.67 -6.06
CA PRO A 72 20.97 -18.64 -5.72
C PRO A 72 21.94 -19.23 -6.76
N ASP A 73 21.45 -20.09 -7.66
CA ASP A 73 22.21 -20.70 -8.76
C ASP A 73 22.25 -19.85 -10.05
N ASN A 74 21.59 -18.69 -10.05
CA ASN A 74 21.61 -17.76 -11.16
C ASN A 74 23.05 -17.45 -11.59
N GLU A 75 23.35 -17.61 -12.88
CA GLU A 75 24.72 -17.55 -13.39
C GLU A 75 25.39 -16.19 -13.14
N GLU A 76 24.66 -15.09 -13.22
CA GLU A 76 25.18 -13.74 -12.94
C GLU A 76 25.49 -13.57 -11.46
N LEU A 77 24.60 -14.04 -10.58
CA LEU A 77 24.80 -13.97 -9.14
C LEU A 77 25.98 -14.81 -8.68
N VAL A 78 26.15 -16.00 -9.25
CA VAL A 78 27.32 -16.87 -9.01
C VAL A 78 28.59 -16.18 -9.52
N ALA A 79 28.58 -15.67 -10.75
CA ALA A 79 29.73 -14.98 -11.34
C ALA A 79 30.14 -13.73 -10.55
N ALA A 80 29.18 -12.96 -10.05
CA ALA A 80 29.42 -11.79 -9.21
C ALA A 80 30.16 -12.17 -7.93
N LYS A 81 29.76 -13.27 -7.28
CA LYS A 81 30.41 -13.79 -6.08
C LYS A 81 31.82 -14.31 -6.38
N GLU A 82 32.00 -15.09 -7.45
CA GLU A 82 33.31 -15.60 -7.88
C GLU A 82 34.30 -14.45 -8.18
N LYS A 83 33.80 -13.37 -8.79
CA LYS A 83 34.58 -12.16 -9.09
C LYS A 83 34.69 -11.19 -7.91
N ASN A 84 34.24 -11.57 -6.71
CA ASN A 84 34.25 -10.74 -5.49
C ASN A 84 33.61 -9.35 -5.68
N LYS A 85 32.53 -9.28 -6.47
CA LYS A 85 31.74 -8.06 -6.62
C LYS A 85 30.89 -7.83 -5.38
N LEU A 86 30.55 -6.57 -5.10
CA LEU A 86 29.62 -6.25 -4.02
C LEU A 86 28.20 -6.67 -4.43
N VAL A 87 27.54 -7.51 -3.65
CA VAL A 87 26.21 -8.05 -3.98
C VAL A 87 25.20 -7.61 -2.91
N MET A 88 24.09 -6.99 -3.32
CA MET A 88 23.02 -6.56 -2.42
C MET A 88 21.65 -6.99 -2.95
N ASN A 89 20.76 -7.38 -2.05
CA ASN A 89 19.36 -7.55 -2.42
C ASN A 89 18.70 -6.16 -2.59
N ARG A 90 17.57 -6.14 -3.30
CA ARG A 90 16.75 -4.94 -3.56
C ARG A 90 16.45 -4.10 -2.32
N ALA A 91 16.01 -4.72 -1.22
CA ALA A 91 15.58 -3.99 -0.02
C ALA A 91 16.76 -3.30 0.69
N THR A 92 17.89 -4.01 0.82
CA THR A 92 19.14 -3.44 1.33
C THR A 92 19.65 -2.30 0.44
N PHE A 93 19.60 -2.46 -0.88
CA PHE A 93 20.03 -1.41 -1.81
C PHE A 93 19.14 -0.17 -1.75
N LEU A 94 17.82 -0.34 -1.73
CA LEU A 94 16.87 0.76 -1.52
C LEU A 94 17.19 1.51 -0.21
N GLY A 95 17.46 0.78 0.87
CA GLY A 95 17.90 1.37 2.13
C GLY A 95 19.16 2.22 2.02
N GLN A 96 20.16 1.80 1.24
CA GLN A 96 21.36 2.61 1.00
C GLN A 96 21.02 3.88 0.20
N ILE A 97 20.21 3.76 -0.84
CA ILE A 97 19.75 4.90 -1.65
C ILE A 97 19.01 5.93 -0.79
N MET A 98 18.18 5.50 0.17
CA MET A 98 17.47 6.41 1.08
C MET A 98 18.40 7.32 1.87
N ARG A 99 19.62 6.89 2.20
CA ARG A 99 20.60 7.69 2.95
C ARG A 99 21.07 8.92 2.18
N GLU A 100 20.93 8.92 0.85
CA GLU A 100 21.31 10.04 0.01
C GLU A 100 20.27 11.15 -0.03
N TYR A 101 19.08 10.93 0.56
CA TYR A 101 18.00 11.91 0.61
C TYR A 101 17.91 12.52 2.00
N LYS A 102 17.94 13.86 2.08
CA LYS A 102 17.82 14.59 3.37
C LYS A 102 16.44 14.45 4.01
N ASN A 103 15.42 14.12 3.22
CA ASN A 103 14.06 13.92 3.69
C ASN A 103 13.47 12.64 3.09
N SER A 104 13.97 11.50 3.58
CA SER A 104 13.46 10.17 3.26
C SER A 104 12.31 9.80 4.22
N ILE A 105 11.16 9.47 3.64
CA ILE A 105 9.91 9.21 4.34
C ILE A 105 9.45 7.79 4.00
N ALA A 106 9.28 6.97 5.03
CA ALA A 106 8.84 5.58 4.91
C ALA A 106 7.49 5.39 5.60
N VAL A 107 6.50 4.89 4.87
CA VAL A 107 5.14 4.67 5.37
C VAL A 107 4.89 3.19 5.59
N SER A 108 4.64 2.80 6.83
CA SER A 108 4.41 1.42 7.27
C SER A 108 3.11 1.29 8.07
N GLY A 109 2.81 0.06 8.49
CA GLY A 109 1.59 -0.34 9.21
C GLY A 109 0.86 -1.44 8.45
N THR A 110 0.02 -2.22 9.12
CA THR A 110 -0.68 -3.36 8.50
C THR A 110 -1.58 -2.90 7.33
N HIS A 111 -2.32 -1.81 7.52
CA HIS A 111 -3.28 -1.25 6.57
C HIS A 111 -3.00 0.22 6.25
N GLY A 112 -3.43 0.67 5.07
CA GLY A 112 -3.42 2.09 4.68
C GLY A 112 -2.11 2.61 4.07
N LYS A 113 -1.03 1.82 4.05
CA LYS A 113 0.30 2.18 3.52
C LYS A 113 0.23 2.91 2.17
N THR A 114 -0.44 2.30 1.19
CA THR A 114 -0.57 2.85 -0.16
C THR A 114 -1.38 4.14 -0.21
N SER A 115 -2.49 4.22 0.51
CA SER A 115 -3.32 5.42 0.56
C SER A 115 -2.56 6.59 1.18
N THR A 116 -1.90 6.37 2.32
CA THR A 116 -1.09 7.40 3.00
C THR A 116 0.10 7.83 2.15
N THR A 117 0.83 6.88 1.56
CA THR A 117 1.97 7.19 0.67
C THR A 117 1.51 8.02 -0.53
N SER A 118 0.34 7.72 -1.09
CA SER A 118 -0.23 8.47 -2.22
C SER A 118 -0.72 9.87 -1.82
N MET A 119 -1.35 10.01 -0.64
CA MET A 119 -1.72 11.32 -0.08
C MET A 119 -0.48 12.19 0.14
N LEU A 120 0.55 11.63 0.74
CA LEU A 120 1.81 12.31 1.01
C LEU A 120 2.53 12.71 -0.29
N SER A 121 2.56 11.79 -1.25
CA SER A 121 3.08 12.05 -2.59
C SER A 121 2.34 13.22 -3.24
N THR A 122 1.00 13.25 -3.14
CA THR A 122 0.16 14.34 -3.67
C THR A 122 0.52 15.68 -3.05
N ILE A 123 0.67 15.73 -1.73
CA ILE A 123 1.07 16.97 -1.03
C ILE A 123 2.40 17.49 -1.57
N PHE A 124 3.41 16.62 -1.70
CA PHE A 124 4.76 17.01 -2.12
C PHE A 124 4.84 17.37 -3.61
N GLU A 125 4.13 16.63 -4.47
CA GLU A 125 4.13 16.88 -5.91
C GLU A 125 3.53 18.24 -6.22
N TYR A 126 2.36 18.55 -5.66
CA TYR A 126 1.70 19.84 -5.87
C TYR A 126 2.25 20.98 -5.00
N ALA A 127 3.28 20.70 -4.19
CA ALA A 127 4.09 21.70 -3.51
C ALA A 127 5.36 22.06 -4.32
N ASP A 128 5.47 21.56 -5.57
CA ASP A 128 6.60 21.77 -6.48
C ASP A 128 7.96 21.33 -5.88
N LEU A 129 7.94 20.32 -4.99
CA LEU A 129 9.14 19.79 -4.33
C LEU A 129 9.85 18.71 -5.13
N ASP A 130 9.32 18.30 -6.28
CA ASP A 130 9.86 17.28 -7.18
C ASP A 130 10.46 16.04 -6.46
N PRO A 131 9.67 15.31 -5.64
CA PRO A 131 10.14 14.17 -4.88
C PRO A 131 10.39 12.94 -5.75
N THR A 132 11.30 12.08 -5.32
CA THR A 132 11.32 10.67 -5.75
C THR A 132 10.25 9.90 -4.98
N ILE A 133 9.39 9.18 -5.69
CA ILE A 133 8.21 8.50 -5.14
C ILE A 133 8.23 7.02 -5.57
N LEU A 134 8.06 6.12 -4.60
CA LEU A 134 7.82 4.68 -4.81
C LEU A 134 6.53 4.25 -4.07
N VAL A 135 5.45 4.03 -4.82
CA VAL A 135 4.15 3.58 -4.30
C VAL A 135 3.91 2.13 -4.72
N GLY A 136 3.18 1.37 -3.90
CA GLY A 136 2.74 0.00 -4.17
C GLY A 136 1.52 -0.09 -5.09
N GLY A 137 0.83 1.02 -5.34
CA GLY A 137 -0.34 1.12 -6.21
C GLY A 137 -0.16 2.16 -7.33
N ASN A 138 -0.99 2.08 -8.37
CA ASN A 138 -0.96 3.04 -9.47
C ASN A 138 -1.60 4.36 -9.04
N LEU A 139 -0.78 5.40 -9.01
CA LEU A 139 -1.15 6.77 -8.72
C LEU A 139 -1.15 7.58 -10.02
N SER A 140 -2.36 7.94 -10.48
CA SER A 140 -2.57 8.56 -11.79
C SER A 140 -1.79 9.85 -12.00
N MET A 141 -1.59 10.65 -10.95
CA MET A 141 -0.89 11.94 -11.04
C MET A 141 0.60 11.80 -11.44
N ILE A 142 1.22 10.66 -11.14
CA ILE A 142 2.61 10.35 -11.51
C ILE A 142 2.68 9.38 -12.70
N GLY A 143 1.55 9.05 -13.31
CA GLY A 143 1.47 8.15 -14.47
C GLY A 143 1.81 6.69 -14.17
N GLY A 144 1.75 6.26 -12.91
CA GLY A 144 2.17 4.92 -12.49
C GLY A 144 2.40 4.84 -11.00
N ASN A 145 3.37 4.03 -10.57
CA ASN A 145 3.68 3.81 -9.17
C ASN A 145 5.11 4.22 -8.79
N VAL A 146 5.85 4.78 -9.74
CA VAL A 146 7.23 5.25 -9.58
C VAL A 146 7.36 6.61 -10.25
N LYS A 147 7.95 7.57 -9.54
CA LYS A 147 8.42 8.84 -10.10
C LYS A 147 9.83 9.10 -9.61
N ILE A 148 10.74 9.46 -10.50
CA ILE A 148 12.09 9.90 -10.11
C ILE A 148 12.11 11.43 -10.17
N GLY A 149 12.36 12.05 -9.02
CA GLY A 149 12.49 13.49 -8.87
C GLY A 149 13.94 13.90 -8.67
N ASN A 150 14.22 15.20 -8.73
CA ASN A 150 15.57 15.76 -8.64
C ASN A 150 15.84 16.47 -7.30
N SER A 151 14.96 16.32 -6.31
CA SER A 151 15.10 16.95 -5.00
C SER A 151 15.68 16.03 -3.91
N ASN A 152 15.74 16.53 -2.68
CA ASN A 152 16.17 15.76 -1.51
C ASN A 152 15.02 15.00 -0.82
N HIS A 153 13.86 14.90 -1.47
CA HIS A 153 12.67 14.23 -0.94
C HIS A 153 12.53 12.83 -1.54
N PHE A 154 12.34 11.84 -0.68
CA PHE A 154 12.13 10.46 -1.06
C PHE A 154 10.95 9.90 -0.28
N ILE A 155 9.93 9.39 -0.96
CA ILE A 155 8.71 8.86 -0.35
C ILE A 155 8.55 7.41 -0.80
N THR A 156 8.42 6.49 0.16
CA THR A 156 8.20 5.07 -0.14
C THR A 156 7.25 4.41 0.84
N GLU A 157 6.54 3.39 0.36
CA GLU A 157 5.97 2.37 1.23
C GLU A 157 7.09 1.52 1.87
N ALA A 158 6.87 1.14 3.12
CA ALA A 158 7.71 0.23 3.88
C ALA A 158 6.85 -0.95 4.34
N CYS A 159 7.18 -2.14 3.83
CA CYS A 159 6.44 -3.36 4.15
C CYS A 159 7.17 -4.14 5.25
N GLU A 160 6.41 -4.46 6.27
CA GLU A 160 6.74 -5.28 7.43
C GLU A 160 6.98 -6.75 7.06
N TYR A 161 6.39 -7.25 5.96
CA TYR A 161 6.56 -8.64 5.54
C TYR A 161 8.05 -8.99 5.41
N VAL A 162 8.44 -10.13 5.99
CA VAL A 162 9.82 -10.64 6.06
C VAL A 162 10.84 -9.63 6.59
N ASP A 163 10.41 -8.73 7.48
CA ASP A 163 11.21 -7.65 8.05
C ASP A 163 11.90 -6.77 6.98
N SER A 164 11.31 -6.65 5.79
CA SER A 164 11.99 -6.03 4.65
C SER A 164 12.35 -4.56 4.90
N PHE A 165 11.45 -3.83 5.55
CA PHE A 165 11.63 -2.45 6.01
C PHE A 165 12.78 -2.24 7.02
N LEU A 166 13.31 -3.30 7.67
CA LEU A 166 14.43 -3.16 8.61
C LEU A 166 15.75 -2.85 7.91
N ASN A 167 15.75 -2.98 6.58
CA ASN A 167 16.87 -2.59 5.74
C ASN A 167 16.86 -1.10 5.37
N PHE A 168 15.80 -0.37 5.68
CA PHE A 168 15.61 1.01 5.23
C PHE A 168 16.34 2.00 6.12
N ASN A 169 16.51 3.23 5.64
CA ASN A 169 17.14 4.32 6.41
C ASN A 169 16.33 5.62 6.28
N PRO A 170 15.10 5.65 6.83
CA PRO A 170 14.26 6.84 6.80
C PRO A 170 14.74 7.91 7.76
N LYS A 171 14.44 9.17 7.44
CA LYS A 171 14.44 10.28 8.40
C LYS A 171 13.09 10.45 9.08
N ILE A 172 12.01 10.13 8.36
CA ILE A 172 10.64 10.16 8.87
C ILE A 172 10.02 8.79 8.63
N SER A 173 9.50 8.17 9.67
CA SER A 173 8.72 6.93 9.56
C SER A 173 7.31 7.17 10.04
N ILE A 174 6.35 6.61 9.30
CA ILE A 174 4.93 6.56 9.68
C ILE A 174 4.57 5.12 10.02
N VAL A 175 3.88 4.87 11.14
CA VAL A 175 3.22 3.59 11.43
C VAL A 175 1.74 3.86 11.67
N LEU A 176 0.91 3.35 10.75
CA LEU A 176 -0.52 3.64 10.70
C LEU A 176 -1.35 2.80 11.68
N ASN A 177 -0.94 1.55 11.89
CA ASN A 177 -1.58 0.56 12.75
C ASN A 177 -0.69 -0.68 12.84
N VAL A 178 -0.91 -1.49 13.89
CA VAL A 178 -0.23 -2.77 14.10
C VAL A 178 -1.25 -3.84 14.45
N GLU A 179 -1.55 -4.72 13.49
CA GLU A 179 -2.48 -5.84 13.59
C GLU A 179 -1.84 -7.14 13.11
N GLU A 180 -2.42 -8.29 13.50
CA GLU A 180 -2.01 -9.60 13.01
C GLU A 180 -2.30 -9.74 11.51
N ASP A 181 -1.24 -9.76 10.70
CA ASP A 181 -1.25 -10.13 9.30
C ASP A 181 0.08 -10.85 9.01
N HIS A 182 0.23 -11.40 7.80
CA HIS A 182 1.47 -12.08 7.40
C HIS A 182 1.88 -13.22 8.34
N LEU A 183 0.89 -13.95 8.86
CA LEU A 183 1.07 -15.07 9.80
C LEU A 183 1.77 -16.30 9.19
N ASP A 184 2.09 -16.25 7.89
CA ASP A 184 3.02 -17.17 7.22
C ASP A 184 4.50 -16.88 7.56
N TYR A 185 4.81 -15.67 8.06
CA TYR A 185 6.13 -15.25 8.51
C TYR A 185 6.17 -14.98 10.03
N PHE A 186 5.23 -14.18 10.54
CA PHE A 186 5.18 -13.82 11.95
C PHE A 186 4.46 -14.88 12.78
N SER A 187 4.99 -15.18 13.96
CA SER A 187 4.38 -16.09 14.93
C SER A 187 3.16 -15.52 15.66
N GLY A 188 2.99 -14.19 15.62
CA GLY A 188 1.85 -13.48 16.21
C GLY A 188 2.16 -12.01 16.48
N ILE A 189 1.22 -11.31 17.13
CA ILE A 189 1.28 -9.86 17.35
C ILE A 189 2.56 -9.38 18.05
N ASP A 190 3.11 -10.13 19.02
CA ASP A 190 4.30 -9.70 19.77
C ASP A 190 5.56 -9.62 18.88
N GLU A 191 5.71 -10.52 17.92
CA GLU A 191 6.82 -10.48 16.97
C GLU A 191 6.67 -9.32 15.98
N ILE A 192 5.43 -9.04 15.56
CA ILE A 192 5.09 -7.90 14.71
C ILE A 192 5.45 -6.59 15.43
N LYS A 193 5.00 -6.40 16.68
CA LYS A 193 5.33 -5.22 17.51
C LYS A 193 6.84 -5.08 17.70
N ALA A 194 7.55 -6.16 17.97
CA ALA A 194 9.01 -6.14 18.09
C ALA A 194 9.69 -5.70 16.79
N SER A 195 9.15 -6.09 15.64
CA SER A 195 9.63 -5.66 14.33
C SER A 195 9.40 -4.16 14.09
N PHE A 196 8.20 -3.65 14.36
CA PHE A 196 7.92 -2.21 14.29
C PHE A 196 8.76 -1.37 15.26
N ASN A 197 9.07 -1.90 16.45
CA ASN A 197 10.01 -1.24 17.36
C ASN A 197 11.42 -1.11 16.75
N LYS A 198 11.92 -2.18 16.12
CA LYS A 198 13.20 -2.15 15.40
C LYS A 198 13.15 -1.13 14.27
N PHE A 199 12.03 -1.02 13.55
CA PHE A 199 11.84 -0.02 12.50
C PHE A 199 11.92 1.41 13.04
N GLY A 200 11.28 1.71 14.18
CA GLY A 200 11.40 3.00 14.86
C GLY A 200 12.84 3.33 15.28
N LYS A 201 13.62 2.32 15.72
CA LYS A 201 15.03 2.46 16.10
C LYS A 201 15.99 2.77 14.93
N LEU A 202 15.55 2.61 13.68
CA LEU A 202 16.34 3.00 12.51
C LEU A 202 16.41 4.51 12.31
N LEU A 203 15.45 5.25 12.89
CA LEU A 203 15.39 6.69 12.74
C LEU A 203 16.58 7.37 13.44
N PRO A 204 17.19 8.38 12.81
CA PRO A 204 18.21 9.19 13.47
C PRO A 204 17.58 10.05 14.59
N PRO A 205 18.37 10.54 15.58
CA PRO A 205 17.85 11.37 16.67
C PRO A 205 17.08 12.63 16.22
N GLU A 206 17.47 13.23 15.10
CA GLU A 206 16.80 14.37 14.46
C GLU A 206 15.61 13.97 13.56
N GLY A 207 15.29 12.68 13.50
CA GLY A 207 14.17 12.14 12.73
C GLY A 207 12.83 12.25 13.45
N TYR A 208 11.77 11.82 12.77
CA TYR A 208 10.40 11.81 13.27
C TYR A 208 9.76 10.43 13.16
N PHE A 209 9.13 9.98 14.24
CA PHE A 209 8.31 8.77 14.26
C PHE A 209 6.84 9.13 14.47
N ILE A 210 6.08 9.13 13.38
CA ILE A 210 4.66 9.52 13.37
C ILE A 210 3.82 8.26 13.50
N ILE A 211 3.01 8.18 14.55
CA ILE A 211 2.31 6.95 14.92
C ILE A 211 0.86 7.23 15.25
N ASN A 212 -0.02 6.28 14.92
CA ASN A 212 -1.41 6.34 15.36
C ASN A 212 -1.48 6.04 16.85
N GLY A 213 -1.77 7.05 17.67
CA GLY A 213 -1.83 6.88 19.13
C GLY A 213 -3.15 6.28 19.62
N ASP A 214 -4.17 6.18 18.75
CA ASP A 214 -5.41 5.45 19.07
C ASP A 214 -5.28 3.93 18.85
N ASP A 215 -4.12 3.44 18.36
CA ASP A 215 -3.84 2.02 18.19
C ASP A 215 -3.36 1.40 19.52
N GLU A 216 -4.01 0.32 19.96
CA GLU A 216 -3.74 -0.30 21.25
C GLU A 216 -2.33 -0.91 21.37
N ASN A 217 -1.70 -1.25 20.25
CA ASN A 217 -0.39 -1.90 20.20
C ASN A 217 0.77 -0.91 20.14
N ILE A 218 0.51 0.41 20.17
CA ILE A 218 1.51 1.41 19.82
C ILE A 218 2.58 1.62 20.91
N ASP A 219 2.26 1.45 22.19
CA ASP A 219 3.24 1.70 23.25
C ASP A 219 4.40 0.69 23.22
N ASP A 220 4.14 -0.54 22.76
CA ASP A 220 5.14 -1.59 22.60
C ASP A 220 6.16 -1.29 21.50
N ILE A 221 5.83 -0.41 20.55
CA ILE A 221 6.72 -0.07 19.43
C ILE A 221 7.62 1.14 19.72
N LEU A 222 7.48 1.79 20.87
CA LEU A 222 8.19 3.03 21.21
C LEU A 222 9.48 2.84 22.01
N TYR A 223 9.73 1.64 22.52
CA TYR A 223 10.88 1.36 23.38
C TYR A 223 12.21 1.75 22.72
N ASP A 224 13.00 2.58 23.40
CA ASP A 224 14.33 3.02 22.96
C ASP A 224 14.41 3.77 21.62
N VAL A 225 13.30 4.22 21.06
CA VAL A 225 13.28 5.09 19.88
C VAL A 225 13.89 6.45 20.24
N LYS A 226 14.91 6.90 19.49
CA LYS A 226 15.65 8.15 19.76
C LYS A 226 15.11 9.37 19.01
N ALA A 227 14.34 9.12 17.97
CA ALA A 227 13.69 10.16 17.16
C ALA A 227 12.56 10.86 17.93
N THR A 228 12.11 11.99 17.41
CA THR A 228 10.93 12.68 17.94
C THR A 228 9.67 11.89 17.62
N ILE A 229 8.93 11.45 18.63
CA ILE A 229 7.66 10.74 18.46
C ILE A 229 6.53 11.77 18.32
N ILE A 230 5.60 11.54 17.38
CA ILE A 230 4.36 12.30 17.23
C ILE A 230 3.21 11.30 17.19
N LYS A 231 2.42 11.26 18.27
CA LYS A 231 1.16 10.51 18.33
C LYS A 231 0.05 11.32 17.67
N TYR A 232 -0.59 10.76 16.65
CA TYR A 232 -1.79 11.34 16.04
C TYR A 232 -3.00 10.44 16.28
N GLY A 233 -4.17 11.03 16.45
CA GLY A 233 -5.38 10.26 16.72
C GLY A 233 -6.50 11.15 17.26
N ARG A 234 -7.60 10.56 17.69
CA ARG A 234 -8.76 11.27 18.24
C ARG A 234 -8.68 11.42 19.75
N ASP A 235 -7.90 10.58 20.42
CA ASP A 235 -7.75 10.64 21.85
C ASP A 235 -6.99 11.91 22.27
N SER A 236 -7.36 12.48 23.41
CA SER A 236 -6.89 13.80 23.84
C SER A 236 -5.44 13.84 24.32
N ASP A 237 -4.84 12.68 24.56
CA ASP A 237 -3.44 12.49 24.94
C ASP A 237 -2.49 12.38 23.74
N ASN A 238 -3.03 12.35 22.51
CA ASN A 238 -2.24 12.47 21.29
C ASN A 238 -1.61 13.87 21.16
N ASP A 239 -0.43 13.94 20.53
CA ASP A 239 0.23 15.22 20.20
C ASP A 239 -0.54 15.98 19.12
N ALA A 240 -1.10 15.25 18.14
CA ALA A 240 -1.91 15.74 17.03
C ALA A 240 -3.33 15.16 17.11
N VAL A 241 -4.26 15.93 17.68
CA VAL A 241 -5.63 15.49 17.96
C VAL A 241 -6.57 15.82 16.80
N ILE A 242 -7.20 14.79 16.24
CA ILE A 242 -8.21 14.86 15.18
C ILE A 242 -9.57 15.19 15.82
N LYS A 243 -10.14 16.33 15.47
CA LYS A 243 -11.42 16.83 16.02
C LYS A 243 -12.41 17.19 14.92
N ASP A 244 -13.66 17.43 15.32
CA ASP A 244 -14.74 17.95 14.47
C ASP A 244 -15.00 17.16 13.18
N ILE A 245 -14.85 15.83 13.26
CA ILE A 245 -15.03 14.94 12.13
C ILE A 245 -16.48 14.92 11.68
N HIS A 246 -16.71 15.26 10.42
CA HIS A 246 -17.99 15.10 9.75
C HIS A 246 -17.77 14.74 8.28
N PHE A 247 -18.87 14.42 7.57
CA PHE A 247 -18.83 14.06 6.16
C PHE A 247 -19.78 14.95 5.38
N ASP A 248 -19.39 15.41 4.20
CA ASP A 248 -20.25 16.20 3.32
C ASP A 248 -21.36 15.33 2.68
N ASN A 249 -22.24 15.96 1.89
CA ASN A 249 -23.34 15.25 1.20
C ASN A 249 -22.84 14.23 0.15
N SER A 250 -21.58 14.33 -0.26
CA SER A 250 -20.93 13.37 -1.17
C SER A 250 -20.23 12.25 -0.39
N GLY A 251 -20.17 12.33 0.95
CA GLY A 251 -19.50 11.38 1.84
C GLY A 251 -18.00 11.63 2.02
N HIS A 252 -17.48 12.78 1.60
CA HIS A 252 -16.09 13.15 1.80
C HIS A 252 -15.84 13.65 3.23
N GLY A 253 -14.71 13.25 3.81
CA GLY A 253 -14.35 13.60 5.18
C GLY A 253 -13.90 15.06 5.34
N ILE A 254 -14.42 15.72 6.38
CA ILE A 254 -14.01 17.05 6.84
C ILE A 254 -13.66 16.95 8.32
N PHE A 255 -12.53 17.51 8.73
CA PHE A 255 -12.01 17.41 10.09
C PHE A 255 -11.02 18.53 10.42
N ARG A 256 -10.67 18.69 11.70
CA ARG A 256 -9.60 19.59 12.16
C ARG A 256 -8.49 18.80 12.85
N ILE A 257 -7.28 19.37 12.86
CA ILE A 257 -6.16 18.85 13.67
C ILE A 257 -5.72 19.94 14.63
N GLU A 258 -5.67 19.62 15.91
CA GLU A 258 -4.97 20.42 16.93
C GLU A 258 -3.61 19.77 17.21
N TYR A 259 -2.52 20.49 16.98
CA TYR A 259 -1.16 19.99 17.21
C TYR A 259 -0.42 20.88 18.20
N GLN A 260 0.03 20.32 19.32
CA GLN A 260 0.74 21.04 20.39
C GLN A 260 0.00 22.31 20.86
N GLY A 261 -1.32 22.21 21.02
CA GLY A 261 -2.18 23.32 21.46
C GLY A 261 -2.47 24.38 20.38
N ARG A 262 -2.00 24.17 19.14
CA ARG A 262 -2.32 25.02 17.99
C ARG A 262 -3.32 24.32 17.07
N ASP A 263 -4.44 24.98 16.80
CA ASP A 263 -5.37 24.56 15.75
C ASP A 263 -4.73 24.78 14.36
N LEU A 264 -4.60 23.70 13.60
CA LEU A 264 -4.11 23.70 12.21
C LEU A 264 -5.22 24.01 11.21
N GLY A 265 -6.44 24.26 11.69
CA GLY A 265 -7.61 24.56 10.89
C GLY A 265 -8.28 23.32 10.32
N GLU A 266 -9.21 23.56 9.40
CA GLU A 266 -10.02 22.53 8.76
C GLU A 266 -9.30 21.92 7.55
N PHE A 267 -9.46 20.61 7.38
CA PHE A 267 -9.02 19.84 6.23
C PHE A 267 -10.23 19.16 5.59
N GLU A 268 -10.26 19.16 4.26
CA GLU A 268 -11.28 18.49 3.46
C GLU A 268 -10.59 17.45 2.57
N LEU A 269 -11.14 16.25 2.51
CA LEU A 269 -10.66 15.19 1.62
C LEU A 269 -11.56 15.07 0.39
N SER A 270 -11.06 14.42 -0.67
CA SER A 270 -11.89 13.95 -1.79
C SER A 270 -11.97 12.41 -1.83
N VAL A 271 -11.83 11.78 -0.67
CA VAL A 271 -11.90 10.32 -0.47
C VAL A 271 -12.80 9.98 0.71
N TYR A 272 -13.28 8.75 0.73
CA TYR A 272 -14.31 8.30 1.67
C TYR A 272 -13.73 7.64 2.93
N GLY A 273 -14.52 7.70 4.01
CA GLY A 273 -14.29 6.87 5.19
C GLY A 273 -13.39 7.48 6.26
N LEU A 274 -13.66 7.11 7.51
CA LEU A 274 -12.91 7.57 8.67
C LEU A 274 -11.43 7.16 8.63
N HIS A 275 -11.14 5.95 8.14
CA HIS A 275 -9.77 5.46 8.00
C HIS A 275 -8.92 6.38 7.10
N ASN A 276 -9.51 7.02 6.08
CA ASN A 276 -8.79 7.98 5.25
C ASN A 276 -8.53 9.32 5.95
N ILE A 277 -9.31 9.68 6.97
CA ILE A 277 -8.97 10.81 7.85
C ILE A 277 -7.73 10.48 8.67
N TYR A 278 -7.60 9.26 9.22
CA TYR A 278 -6.37 8.83 9.90
C TYR A 278 -5.16 8.82 8.95
N ASN A 279 -5.32 8.23 7.76
CA ASN A 279 -4.28 8.22 6.73
C ASN A 279 -3.85 9.66 6.38
N ALA A 280 -4.81 10.56 6.14
CA ALA A 280 -4.53 11.95 5.81
C ALA A 280 -3.85 12.70 6.95
N SER A 281 -4.29 12.50 8.20
CA SER A 281 -3.65 13.11 9.38
C SER A 281 -2.18 12.74 9.49
N SER A 282 -1.82 11.46 9.29
CA SER A 282 -0.42 11.04 9.29
C SER A 282 0.40 11.69 8.16
N ALA A 283 -0.17 11.80 6.95
CA ALA A 283 0.46 12.46 5.81
C ALA A 283 0.61 13.97 6.03
N ILE A 284 -0.39 14.63 6.61
CA ILE A 284 -0.36 16.05 7.00
C ILE A 284 0.75 16.30 8.00
N MET A 285 0.86 15.46 9.05
CA MET A 285 1.93 15.59 10.04
C MET A 285 3.31 15.40 9.42
N ALA A 286 3.48 14.41 8.52
CA ALA A 286 4.74 14.18 7.81
C ALA A 286 5.13 15.35 6.90
N ALA A 287 4.16 15.94 6.20
CA ALA A 287 4.36 17.13 5.38
C ALA A 287 4.73 18.36 6.23
N LEU A 288 4.07 18.54 7.37
CA LEU A 288 4.31 19.66 8.28
C LEU A 288 5.73 19.62 8.85
N VAL A 289 6.19 18.47 9.38
CA VAL A 289 7.56 18.32 9.91
C VAL A 289 8.62 18.34 8.80
N SER A 290 8.20 18.11 7.55
CA SER A 290 9.04 18.31 6.36
C SER A 290 9.19 19.77 5.93
N GLY A 291 8.50 20.70 6.63
CA GLY A 291 8.60 22.14 6.39
C GLY A 291 7.66 22.68 5.32
N ILE A 292 6.67 21.90 4.87
CA ILE A 292 5.65 22.38 3.94
C ILE A 292 4.68 23.29 4.70
N ASP A 293 4.36 24.45 4.14
CA ASP A 293 3.43 25.37 4.78
C ASP A 293 2.00 24.80 4.79
N LEU A 294 1.24 25.20 5.82
CA LEU A 294 -0.06 24.65 6.13
C LEU A 294 -1.12 24.90 5.03
N GLU A 295 -1.07 26.04 4.35
CA GLU A 295 -2.02 26.35 3.27
C GLU A 295 -1.76 25.45 2.06
N THR A 296 -0.49 25.23 1.71
CA THR A 296 -0.09 24.28 0.66
C THR A 296 -0.53 22.86 1.01
N ILE A 297 -0.34 22.40 2.25
CA ILE A 297 -0.81 21.08 2.70
C ILE A 297 -2.32 20.96 2.52
N ARG A 298 -3.10 21.93 3.03
CA ARG A 298 -4.58 21.90 2.98
C ARG A 298 -5.10 21.90 1.54
N LYS A 299 -4.52 22.75 0.69
CA LYS A 299 -4.87 22.81 -0.74
C LYS A 299 -4.61 21.47 -1.41
N ASN A 300 -3.44 20.88 -1.18
CA ASN A 300 -2.99 19.72 -1.95
C ASN A 300 -3.60 18.40 -1.48
N ILE A 301 -3.85 18.23 -0.17
CA ILE A 301 -4.52 17.02 0.33
C ILE A 301 -5.95 16.90 -0.23
N LYS A 302 -6.65 18.02 -0.42
CA LYS A 302 -8.00 18.07 -1.02
C LYS A 302 -8.01 17.59 -2.48
N ILE A 303 -6.91 17.78 -3.21
CA ILE A 303 -6.78 17.39 -4.63
C ILE A 303 -6.66 15.86 -4.77
N TYR A 304 -6.23 15.14 -3.74
CA TYR A 304 -6.07 13.69 -3.78
C TYR A 304 -7.43 12.99 -3.97
N LYS A 305 -7.54 12.17 -5.02
CA LYS A 305 -8.78 11.46 -5.42
C LYS A 305 -8.72 9.95 -5.22
N GLY A 306 -7.74 9.46 -4.46
CA GLY A 306 -7.52 8.03 -4.29
C GLY A 306 -6.42 7.47 -5.21
N VAL A 307 -6.20 6.18 -5.03
CA VAL A 307 -5.26 5.34 -5.78
C VAL A 307 -6.08 4.18 -6.35
N GLY A 308 -5.63 3.58 -7.46
CA GLY A 308 -6.36 2.48 -8.09
C GLY A 308 -6.73 1.38 -7.08
N ARG A 309 -7.94 0.85 -7.20
CA ARG A 309 -8.52 -0.19 -6.33
C ARG A 309 -8.63 0.18 -4.85
N ARG A 310 -8.65 1.46 -4.46
CA ARG A 310 -8.95 1.88 -3.07
C ARG A 310 -10.17 2.77 -3.08
N PHE A 311 -11.33 2.16 -2.85
CA PHE A 311 -12.65 2.72 -3.05
C PHE A 311 -12.78 3.40 -4.42
N GLU A 312 -12.29 2.73 -5.47
CA GLU A 312 -12.26 3.26 -6.83
C GLU A 312 -13.64 3.20 -7.46
N THR A 313 -14.17 4.35 -7.90
CA THR A 313 -15.40 4.36 -8.69
C THR A 313 -15.13 3.80 -10.09
N LYS A 314 -15.73 2.64 -10.40
CA LYS A 314 -15.62 1.98 -11.71
C LYS A 314 -16.65 2.51 -12.71
N GLY A 315 -17.76 3.03 -12.22
CA GLY A 315 -18.81 3.62 -13.05
C GLY A 315 -20.19 3.38 -12.47
N TYR A 316 -21.18 3.26 -13.36
CA TYR A 316 -22.58 3.06 -12.98
C TYR A 316 -23.22 1.96 -13.83
N TYR A 317 -24.05 1.12 -13.20
CA TYR A 317 -24.91 0.15 -13.87
C TYR A 317 -26.36 0.37 -13.43
N LYS A 318 -27.27 0.72 -14.37
CA LYS A 318 -28.67 1.09 -14.04
C LYS A 318 -28.75 2.14 -12.91
N ASN A 319 -27.89 3.18 -12.95
CA ASN A 319 -27.67 4.18 -11.89
C ASN A 319 -27.17 3.66 -10.53
N ALA A 320 -26.94 2.35 -10.38
CA ALA A 320 -26.22 1.84 -9.22
C ALA A 320 -24.75 2.22 -9.31
N LEU A 321 -24.19 2.73 -8.21
CA LEU A 321 -22.77 3.07 -8.14
C LEU A 321 -21.96 1.77 -8.05
N VAL A 322 -20.95 1.61 -8.91
CA VAL A 322 -20.06 0.44 -8.89
C VAL A 322 -18.67 0.88 -8.43
N VAL A 323 -18.16 0.23 -7.39
CA VAL A 323 -16.89 0.52 -6.72
C VAL A 323 -16.02 -0.74 -6.65
N ASP A 324 -14.71 -0.59 -6.80
CA ASP A 324 -13.72 -1.63 -6.48
C ASP A 324 -12.84 -1.24 -5.30
N ASP A 325 -12.58 -2.18 -4.41
CA ASP A 325 -11.66 -2.03 -3.28
C ASP A 325 -10.71 -3.23 -3.13
N TYR A 326 -9.47 -2.95 -2.78
CA TYR A 326 -8.41 -3.93 -2.53
C TYR A 326 -8.54 -4.60 -1.15
N ALA A 327 -9.50 -4.18 -0.32
CA ALA A 327 -9.77 -4.71 1.01
C ALA A 327 -9.84 -6.24 1.01
N HIS A 328 -8.90 -6.85 1.72
CA HIS A 328 -8.76 -8.31 1.82
C HIS A 328 -8.53 -8.77 3.25
N HIS A 329 -8.31 -7.85 4.19
CA HIS A 329 -8.34 -8.10 5.63
C HIS A 329 -9.71 -7.73 6.23
N PRO A 330 -10.21 -8.40 7.28
CA PRO A 330 -11.47 -8.05 7.95
C PRO A 330 -11.58 -6.58 8.35
N THR A 331 -10.51 -5.98 8.87
CA THR A 331 -10.47 -4.55 9.26
C THR A 331 -10.68 -3.63 8.05
N GLU A 332 -10.02 -3.92 6.93
CA GLU A 332 -10.18 -3.16 5.68
C GLU A 332 -11.62 -3.28 5.13
N LEU A 333 -12.20 -4.48 5.17
CA LEU A 333 -13.58 -4.73 4.74
C LEU A 333 -14.59 -3.97 5.61
N LYS A 334 -14.44 -4.02 6.94
CA LYS A 334 -15.28 -3.27 7.89
C LYS A 334 -15.22 -1.77 7.57
N ALA A 335 -14.03 -1.23 7.38
CA ALA A 335 -13.82 0.19 7.08
C ALA A 335 -14.44 0.59 5.72
N THR A 336 -14.27 -0.26 4.70
CA THR A 336 -14.80 -0.05 3.36
C THR A 336 -16.32 -0.09 3.35
N LEU A 337 -16.93 -1.13 3.94
CA LEU A 337 -18.38 -1.27 3.98
C LEU A 337 -19.04 -0.23 4.89
N ALA A 338 -18.38 0.22 5.95
CA ALA A 338 -18.85 1.35 6.75
C ALA A 338 -18.91 2.65 5.95
N ALA A 339 -17.91 2.92 5.08
CA ALA A 339 -17.94 4.06 4.17
C ALA A 339 -19.07 3.90 3.12
N ALA A 340 -19.16 2.73 2.47
CA ALA A 340 -20.20 2.43 1.51
C ALA A 340 -21.62 2.54 2.09
N LYS A 341 -21.81 2.12 3.35
CA LYS A 341 -23.11 2.22 4.06
C LYS A 341 -23.57 3.67 4.26
N LYS A 342 -22.65 4.63 4.36
CA LYS A 342 -22.99 6.07 4.42
C LYS A 342 -23.36 6.64 3.06
N LEU A 343 -22.80 6.07 1.99
CA LEU A 343 -23.04 6.48 0.60
C LEU A 343 -24.27 5.82 -0.03
N LYS A 344 -24.65 4.62 0.43
CA LYS A 344 -25.72 3.84 -0.19
C LYS A 344 -27.05 4.59 -0.13
N LYS A 345 -27.77 4.59 -1.25
CA LYS A 345 -29.13 5.13 -1.36
C LYS A 345 -30.20 4.03 -1.25
N SER A 346 -29.84 2.80 -1.61
CA SER A 346 -30.70 1.61 -1.61
C SER A 346 -29.90 0.42 -1.05
N THR A 347 -29.76 -0.68 -1.81
CA THR A 347 -29.08 -1.90 -1.40
C THR A 347 -27.57 -1.77 -1.56
N LEU A 348 -26.82 -2.17 -0.54
CA LEU A 348 -25.38 -2.36 -0.60
C LEU A 348 -25.04 -3.83 -0.87
N TRP A 349 -24.55 -4.10 -2.07
CA TRP A 349 -24.04 -5.39 -2.52
C TRP A 349 -22.53 -5.46 -2.32
N CYS A 350 -22.04 -6.46 -1.59
CA CYS A 350 -20.61 -6.74 -1.46
C CYS A 350 -20.27 -8.05 -2.17
N ILE A 351 -19.37 -7.99 -3.15
CA ILE A 351 -18.83 -9.16 -3.84
C ILE A 351 -17.40 -9.32 -3.36
N PHE A 352 -17.14 -10.35 -2.58
CA PHE A 352 -15.85 -10.57 -1.94
C PHE A 352 -15.15 -11.82 -2.47
N GLN A 353 -13.89 -11.65 -2.82
CA GLN A 353 -12.97 -12.74 -3.10
C GLN A 353 -11.97 -12.88 -1.95
N PRO A 354 -12.06 -13.95 -1.14
CA PRO A 354 -11.04 -14.23 -0.13
C PRO A 354 -9.66 -14.37 -0.77
N HIS A 355 -8.63 -13.86 -0.12
CA HIS A 355 -7.25 -13.94 -0.60
C HIS A 355 -6.42 -14.82 0.33
N THR A 356 -5.86 -15.90 -0.23
CA THR A 356 -5.14 -17.02 0.42
C THR A 356 -5.97 -17.89 1.36
N TYR A 357 -5.67 -19.19 1.38
CA TYR A 357 -6.32 -20.19 2.23
C TYR A 357 -5.92 -19.97 3.69
N THR A 358 -4.63 -19.74 3.95
CA THR A 358 -4.11 -19.52 5.30
C THR A 358 -4.84 -18.37 6.00
N ARG A 359 -4.97 -17.21 5.32
CA ARG A 359 -5.68 -16.05 5.88
C ARG A 359 -7.16 -16.32 6.09
N THR A 360 -7.83 -16.91 5.10
CA THR A 360 -9.26 -17.23 5.20
C THR A 360 -9.55 -18.15 6.39
N LYS A 361 -8.67 -19.12 6.65
CA LYS A 361 -8.78 -20.03 7.78
C LYS A 361 -8.50 -19.34 9.11
N SER A 362 -7.37 -18.65 9.23
CA SER A 362 -6.95 -18.02 10.48
C SER A 362 -7.90 -16.92 10.94
N LEU A 363 -8.50 -16.17 10.00
CA LEU A 363 -9.37 -15.03 10.29
C LEU A 363 -10.86 -15.31 10.00
N LEU A 364 -11.27 -16.58 9.96
CA LEU A 364 -12.63 -16.96 9.56
C LEU A 364 -13.70 -16.32 10.45
N GLY A 365 -13.42 -16.21 11.76
CA GLY A 365 -14.31 -15.56 12.73
C GLY A 365 -14.45 -14.07 12.45
N GLU A 366 -13.33 -13.39 12.28
CA GLU A 366 -13.22 -11.95 12.05
C GLU A 366 -13.86 -11.56 10.71
N PHE A 367 -13.65 -12.36 9.65
CA PHE A 367 -14.35 -12.19 8.37
C PHE A 367 -15.85 -12.30 8.54
N SER A 368 -16.34 -13.24 9.35
CA SER A 368 -17.79 -13.42 9.55
C SER A 368 -18.49 -12.22 10.20
N GLU A 369 -17.72 -11.33 10.82
CA GLU A 369 -18.20 -10.07 11.40
C GLU A 369 -17.95 -8.86 10.51
N ALA A 370 -17.18 -9.00 9.43
CA ALA A 370 -16.76 -7.87 8.61
C ALA A 370 -17.87 -7.32 7.70
N PHE A 371 -18.91 -8.10 7.45
CA PHE A 371 -19.92 -7.82 6.41
C PHE A 371 -21.22 -7.20 6.91
N TYR A 372 -21.38 -6.92 8.22
CA TYR A 372 -22.64 -6.40 8.80
C TYR A 372 -23.16 -5.10 8.19
N ALA A 373 -22.31 -4.33 7.51
CA ALA A 373 -22.72 -3.13 6.82
C ALA A 373 -23.38 -3.38 5.45
N ALA A 374 -23.09 -4.51 4.81
CA ALA A 374 -23.67 -4.91 3.53
C ALA A 374 -25.07 -5.52 3.71
N ASP A 375 -25.96 -5.29 2.74
CA ASP A 375 -27.30 -5.88 2.73
C ASP A 375 -27.31 -7.24 2.03
N LYS A 376 -26.42 -7.44 1.05
CA LYS A 376 -26.25 -8.67 0.28
C LYS A 376 -24.77 -8.93 0.07
N VAL A 377 -24.36 -10.18 0.26
CA VAL A 377 -22.97 -10.62 0.10
C VAL A 377 -22.89 -11.75 -0.92
N ILE A 378 -21.92 -11.68 -1.83
CA ILE A 378 -21.58 -12.77 -2.74
C ILE A 378 -20.11 -13.12 -2.48
N ILE A 379 -19.85 -14.37 -2.09
CA ILE A 379 -18.50 -14.89 -1.89
C ILE A 379 -18.13 -15.77 -3.08
N THR A 380 -16.98 -15.51 -3.69
CA THR A 380 -16.39 -16.34 -4.76
C THR A 380 -15.25 -17.22 -4.23
N ASP A 381 -14.65 -18.04 -5.10
CA ASP A 381 -13.52 -18.90 -4.73
C ASP A 381 -12.34 -18.13 -4.15
N ILE A 382 -11.68 -18.77 -3.19
CA ILE A 382 -10.46 -18.27 -2.57
C ILE A 382 -9.40 -18.09 -3.65
N TYR A 383 -8.89 -16.87 -3.80
CA TYR A 383 -7.75 -16.61 -4.66
C TYR A 383 -6.48 -17.10 -3.96
N ALA A 384 -5.94 -18.23 -4.42
CA ALA A 384 -4.80 -18.91 -3.82
C ALA A 384 -3.50 -18.08 -3.81
N ALA A 385 -3.37 -17.10 -4.70
CA ALA A 385 -2.12 -16.39 -4.97
C ALA A 385 -0.94 -17.34 -5.25
N ARG A 386 -0.14 -17.67 -4.22
CA ARG A 386 1.02 -18.58 -4.30
C ARG A 386 0.81 -19.91 -3.57
N GLU A 387 -0.29 -20.05 -2.84
CA GLU A 387 -0.56 -21.22 -2.00
C GLU A 387 -1.08 -22.40 -2.84
N LYS A 388 -0.81 -23.61 -2.35
CA LYS A 388 -1.53 -24.81 -2.78
C LYS A 388 -2.73 -24.97 -1.88
N ASP A 389 -3.86 -25.38 -2.46
CA ASP A 389 -5.07 -25.67 -1.70
C ASP A 389 -4.77 -26.75 -0.63
N PRO A 390 -4.90 -26.43 0.67
CA PRO A 390 -4.68 -27.38 1.75
C PRO A 390 -5.84 -28.38 1.90
N GLY A 391 -7.00 -28.11 1.30
CA GLY A 391 -8.21 -28.94 1.36
C GLY A 391 -8.99 -28.86 2.67
N ASP A 392 -8.59 -27.98 3.60
CA ASP A 392 -9.19 -27.83 4.94
C ASP A 392 -9.97 -26.51 5.15
N ILE A 393 -10.08 -25.69 4.10
CA ILE A 393 -10.86 -24.45 4.08
C ILE A 393 -11.39 -24.17 2.66
N HIS A 394 -12.65 -23.75 2.56
CA HIS A 394 -13.32 -23.36 1.32
C HIS A 394 -14.14 -22.09 1.55
N SER A 395 -14.37 -21.28 0.51
CA SER A 395 -15.25 -20.10 0.58
C SER A 395 -16.67 -20.37 1.09
N LYS A 396 -17.10 -21.64 1.08
CA LYS A 396 -18.42 -22.05 1.57
C LYS A 396 -18.46 -22.07 3.09
N ASP A 397 -17.34 -22.37 3.75
CA ASP A 397 -17.22 -22.31 5.21
C ASP A 397 -17.45 -20.87 5.70
N LEU A 398 -16.94 -19.88 4.96
CA LEU A 398 -17.20 -18.46 5.23
C LEU A 398 -18.69 -18.12 5.01
N VAL A 399 -19.30 -18.58 3.92
CA VAL A 399 -20.75 -18.37 3.69
C VAL A 399 -21.60 -18.98 4.79
N GLU A 400 -21.29 -20.20 5.22
CA GLU A 400 -21.96 -20.85 6.35
C GLU A 400 -21.80 -20.05 7.65
N LYS A 401 -20.61 -19.53 7.92
CA LYS A 401 -20.34 -18.68 9.08
C LYS A 401 -21.10 -17.35 9.01
N LEU A 402 -21.19 -16.74 7.84
CA LEU A 402 -21.97 -15.52 7.59
C LEU A 402 -23.47 -15.76 7.83
N TYR A 403 -24.00 -16.90 7.37
CA TYR A 403 -25.38 -17.29 7.67
C TYR A 403 -25.63 -17.46 9.16
N GLN A 404 -24.70 -18.07 9.91
CA GLN A 404 -24.79 -18.18 11.38
C GLN A 404 -24.85 -16.81 12.06
N ASN A 405 -24.25 -15.79 11.45
CA ASN A 405 -24.28 -14.40 11.92
C ASN A 405 -25.42 -13.56 11.31
N ASN A 406 -26.41 -14.19 10.67
CA ASN A 406 -27.56 -13.55 10.01
C ASN A 406 -27.17 -12.56 8.89
N VAL A 407 -26.04 -12.78 8.22
CA VAL A 407 -25.66 -12.05 7.01
C VAL A 407 -26.21 -12.80 5.79
N ASP A 408 -26.90 -12.08 4.90
CA ASP A 408 -27.41 -12.64 3.64
C ASP A 408 -26.27 -12.79 2.63
N ALA A 409 -25.66 -13.98 2.63
CA ALA A 409 -24.49 -14.31 1.83
C ALA A 409 -24.79 -15.49 0.91
N ILE A 410 -24.32 -15.46 -0.34
CA ILE A 410 -24.37 -16.61 -1.25
C ILE A 410 -22.99 -16.92 -1.81
N TYR A 411 -22.76 -18.18 -2.16
CA TYR A 411 -21.55 -18.59 -2.88
C TYR A 411 -21.83 -18.67 -4.39
N ILE A 412 -21.04 -17.96 -5.18
CA ILE A 412 -21.02 -18.08 -6.65
C ILE A 412 -19.57 -18.17 -7.09
N LYS A 413 -19.24 -19.25 -7.80
CA LYS A 413 -17.87 -19.56 -8.18
C LYS A 413 -17.34 -18.63 -9.27
N GLU A 414 -17.94 -18.68 -10.46
CA GLU A 414 -17.40 -18.03 -11.65
C GLU A 414 -17.79 -16.56 -11.72
N PHE A 415 -16.89 -15.70 -12.19
CA PHE A 415 -17.12 -14.25 -12.25
C PHE A 415 -18.25 -13.88 -13.21
N GLU A 416 -18.37 -14.60 -14.32
CA GLU A 416 -19.43 -14.41 -15.31
C GLU A 416 -20.81 -14.71 -14.72
N ASP A 417 -20.91 -15.72 -13.86
CA ASP A 417 -22.15 -16.07 -13.15
C ASP A 417 -22.51 -15.01 -12.11
N ILE A 418 -21.51 -14.43 -11.42
CA ILE A 418 -21.72 -13.28 -10.51
C ILE A 418 -22.27 -12.09 -11.30
N VAL A 419 -21.65 -11.74 -12.43
CA VAL A 419 -22.08 -10.63 -13.28
C VAL A 419 -23.51 -10.85 -13.77
N LYS A 420 -23.83 -12.07 -14.24
CA LYS A 420 -25.20 -12.41 -14.65
C LYS A 420 -26.19 -12.23 -13.51
N TYR A 421 -25.88 -12.75 -12.33
CA TYR A 421 -26.72 -12.62 -11.14
C TYR A 421 -26.94 -11.14 -10.76
N LEU A 422 -25.88 -10.32 -10.77
CA LEU A 422 -25.98 -8.89 -10.50
C LEU A 422 -26.83 -8.17 -11.57
N ARG A 423 -26.68 -8.51 -12.85
CA ARG A 423 -27.46 -7.87 -13.92
C ARG A 423 -28.98 -8.10 -13.77
N GLU A 424 -29.36 -9.26 -13.25
CA GLU A 424 -30.74 -9.67 -12.96
C GLU A 424 -31.30 -9.04 -11.67
N ASN A 425 -30.46 -8.80 -10.65
CA ASN A 425 -30.93 -8.44 -9.30
C ASN A 425 -30.63 -7.00 -8.86
N VAL A 426 -29.59 -6.35 -9.38
CA VAL A 426 -29.23 -4.96 -9.03
C VAL A 426 -30.29 -4.01 -9.55
N LYS A 427 -30.73 -3.10 -8.66
CA LYS A 427 -31.78 -2.12 -8.89
C LYS A 427 -31.23 -0.70 -8.93
N ASP A 428 -32.10 0.22 -9.34
CA ASP A 428 -31.83 1.66 -9.35
C ASP A 428 -31.36 2.15 -7.97
N ASN A 429 -30.32 2.98 -7.94
CA ASN A 429 -29.70 3.55 -6.73
C ASN A 429 -29.06 2.55 -5.75
N ASP A 430 -28.86 1.28 -6.14
CA ASP A 430 -28.02 0.36 -5.36
C ASP A 430 -26.54 0.82 -5.37
N LEU A 431 -25.74 0.25 -4.47
CA LEU A 431 -24.28 0.37 -4.48
C LEU A 431 -23.71 -1.04 -4.58
N VAL A 432 -22.87 -1.28 -5.57
CA VAL A 432 -22.17 -2.54 -5.78
C VAL A 432 -20.68 -2.32 -5.48
N ILE A 433 -20.14 -3.11 -4.55
CA ILE A 433 -18.71 -3.09 -4.24
C ILE A 433 -18.08 -4.45 -4.49
N THR A 434 -17.03 -4.49 -5.32
CA THR A 434 -16.10 -5.62 -5.39
C THR A 434 -14.98 -5.39 -4.39
N ALA A 435 -14.64 -6.42 -3.61
CA ALA A 435 -13.60 -6.33 -2.58
C ALA A 435 -12.67 -7.54 -2.62
N GLY A 436 -11.36 -7.29 -2.64
CA GLY A 436 -10.32 -8.31 -2.54
C GLY A 436 -9.06 -7.99 -3.33
N ALA A 437 -7.91 -8.51 -2.89
CA ALA A 437 -6.62 -8.26 -3.55
C ALA A 437 -6.47 -8.98 -4.90
N GLY A 438 -7.23 -10.05 -5.13
CA GLY A 438 -7.23 -10.85 -6.36
C GLY A 438 -7.89 -10.18 -7.58
N PRO A 439 -8.23 -10.95 -8.62
CA PRO A 439 -8.82 -10.44 -9.86
C PRO A 439 -10.29 -10.03 -9.76
N ILE A 440 -10.87 -9.93 -8.56
CA ILE A 440 -12.30 -9.64 -8.34
C ILE A 440 -12.79 -8.31 -8.95
N TYR A 441 -11.89 -7.34 -9.14
CA TYR A 441 -12.17 -6.07 -9.83
C TYR A 441 -12.78 -6.27 -11.23
N LYS A 442 -12.47 -7.40 -11.89
CA LYS A 442 -13.02 -7.76 -13.19
C LYS A 442 -14.54 -7.89 -13.17
N VAL A 443 -15.14 -8.28 -12.04
CA VAL A 443 -16.61 -8.32 -11.90
C VAL A 443 -17.19 -6.92 -12.03
N ALA A 444 -16.55 -5.92 -11.41
CA ALA A 444 -16.99 -4.54 -11.52
C ALA A 444 -16.81 -4.00 -12.95
N ASP A 445 -15.67 -4.28 -13.59
CA ASP A 445 -15.41 -3.90 -14.99
C ASP A 445 -16.47 -4.50 -15.93
N LEU A 446 -16.71 -5.81 -15.85
CA LEU A 446 -17.71 -6.51 -16.67
C LEU A 446 -19.15 -6.04 -16.41
N LEU A 447 -19.46 -5.59 -15.19
CA LEU A 447 -20.78 -5.08 -14.84
C LEU A 447 -21.04 -3.70 -15.46
N VAL A 448 -20.02 -2.83 -15.52
CA VAL A 448 -20.14 -1.49 -16.12
C VAL A 448 -19.97 -1.50 -17.65
N GLU A 449 -19.32 -2.53 -18.20
CA GLU A 449 -19.26 -2.78 -19.64
C GLU A 449 -20.66 -3.08 -20.21
N LYS A 450 -20.98 -2.41 -21.32
CA LYS A 450 -22.31 -2.44 -21.97
C LYS A 450 -22.58 -3.74 -22.73
#